data_AF-A0A930X2I7-F1
#
_entry.id   AF-A0A930X2I7-F1
#
_cell.length_a   1.000
_cell.length_b   1.000
_cell.length_c   1.000
_cell.angle_alpha   90.00
_cell.angle_beta   90.00
_cell.angle_gamma   90.00
#
_symmetry.space_group_name_H-M   'P 1'
#
loop_
_entity.id
_entity.type
_entity.pdbx_description
1 polymer ?
#
loop_
_entity_poly.entity_id
_entity_poly.type
_entity_poly.pdbx_seq_one_letter_code
_entity_poly.pdbx_strand_id
1 'polypeptide(L)'
;MIQPASSRWNPLRLVETLNFFGEVPGLGSVRWLQQWLGGEPNPMAPVISTENPQQVLGLGRLSDRAIAALNEAGIAMQPQPTVPEGTAVSNVGAFLWDGTTQLDSALAPWAAWISGLKASIDQAIFDFQAEESRDRLQAIWGAVDDVVMGGVSESQLALMADVARFQGNVSTANSGGFASVRTRNFEPPFDFQGWQGIRLQVKGDGQRYKLILRNSMGWDSPAYCASWDTEADRWMRVDIPFAAMQATFRARTQPTAPPLDVRRVCSFQLMLSKFEYDGEKNPTFRPGPFCLELRSLRVYRPVPTPPVIAIAATAAQAAACGEMLRSHALAHQVLDLSALSEAESWAPRLLSALAIS
;
A
#
# COMPACT_ATOMS: atom_id res chain seq x y z
N MET A 1 -4.76 -15.00 -37.12
CA MET A 1 -6.21 -15.19 -37.01
C MET A 1 -6.50 -15.74 -35.62
N ILE A 2 -6.93 -14.88 -34.70
CA ILE A 2 -7.40 -15.31 -33.36
C ILE A 2 -8.86 -15.69 -33.54
N GLN A 3 -9.21 -16.94 -33.26
CA GLN A 3 -10.61 -17.38 -33.31
C GLN A 3 -11.42 -16.66 -32.22
N PRO A 4 -12.68 -16.27 -32.48
CA PRO A 4 -13.52 -15.68 -31.46
C PRO A 4 -13.86 -16.76 -30.42
N ALA A 5 -13.47 -16.52 -29.16
CA ALA A 5 -13.87 -17.36 -28.04
C ALA A 5 -15.40 -17.40 -27.97
N SER A 6 -15.98 -18.61 -27.99
CA SER A 6 -17.42 -18.80 -27.95
C SER A 6 -18.01 -18.23 -26.65
N SER A 7 -18.83 -17.18 -26.79
CA SER A 7 -19.49 -16.44 -25.72
C SER A 7 -20.68 -17.21 -25.12
N ARG A 8 -20.44 -18.35 -24.50
CA ARG A 8 -21.47 -19.11 -23.77
C ARG A 8 -21.31 -18.92 -22.27
N TRP A 9 -22.37 -18.44 -21.63
CA TRP A 9 -22.48 -18.38 -20.18
C TRP A 9 -22.23 -19.78 -19.57
N ASN A 10 -21.36 -19.86 -18.56
CA ASN A 10 -20.96 -21.12 -17.93
C ASN A 10 -21.44 -21.18 -16.47
N PRO A 11 -22.51 -21.94 -16.15
CA PRO A 11 -23.05 -22.05 -14.80
C PRO A 11 -22.07 -22.68 -13.79
N LEU A 12 -21.09 -23.47 -14.25
CA LEU A 12 -20.08 -24.07 -13.36
C LEU A 12 -19.21 -23.00 -12.69
N ARG A 13 -18.95 -21.87 -13.36
CA ARG A 13 -18.20 -20.75 -12.78
C ARG A 13 -18.93 -20.09 -11.61
N LEU A 14 -20.27 -20.00 -11.69
CA LEU A 14 -21.06 -19.54 -10.55
C LEU A 14 -20.84 -20.49 -9.36
N VAL A 15 -20.96 -21.80 -9.56
CA VAL A 15 -20.74 -22.80 -8.51
C VAL A 15 -19.31 -22.74 -7.95
N GLU A 16 -18.29 -22.54 -8.79
CA GLU A 16 -16.89 -22.36 -8.38
C GLU A 16 -16.70 -21.11 -7.50
N THR A 17 -17.26 -19.96 -7.91
CA THR A 17 -17.22 -18.72 -7.09
C THR A 17 -17.93 -18.94 -5.76
N LEU A 18 -19.14 -19.52 -5.76
CA LEU A 18 -19.90 -19.77 -4.53
C LEU A 18 -19.19 -20.76 -3.62
N ASN A 19 -18.56 -21.80 -4.18
CA ASN A 19 -17.73 -22.74 -3.43
C ASN A 19 -16.46 -22.09 -2.87
N PHE A 20 -15.81 -21.19 -3.61
CA PHE A 20 -14.61 -20.51 -3.12
C PHE A 20 -14.91 -19.57 -1.94
N PHE A 21 -16.06 -18.88 -1.95
CA PHE A 21 -16.42 -17.91 -0.90
C PHE A 21 -17.32 -18.47 0.21
N GLY A 22 -17.99 -19.61 -0.02
CA GLY A 22 -18.88 -20.25 0.94
C GLY A 22 -20.25 -19.60 1.11
N GLU A 23 -20.73 -18.91 0.09
CA GLU A 23 -21.97 -18.13 0.11
C GLU A 23 -22.84 -18.49 -1.10
N VAL A 24 -24.17 -18.44 -0.98
CA VAL A 24 -25.11 -18.55 -2.11
C VAL A 24 -26.05 -17.34 -2.13
N PRO A 25 -26.17 -16.58 -3.25
CA PRO A 25 -27.05 -15.42 -3.33
C PRO A 25 -28.50 -15.80 -2.99
N GLY A 26 -29.09 -15.12 -2.00
CA GLY A 26 -30.47 -15.33 -1.57
C GLY A 26 -30.70 -16.45 -0.54
N LEU A 27 -29.71 -17.31 -0.28
CA LEU A 27 -29.79 -18.38 0.73
C LEU A 27 -28.84 -18.17 1.93
N GLY A 28 -27.93 -17.21 1.83
CA GLY A 28 -26.97 -16.89 2.89
C GLY A 28 -25.74 -17.82 2.89
N SER A 29 -25.04 -17.87 4.03
CA SER A 29 -23.79 -18.63 4.16
C SER A 29 -24.05 -20.14 4.14
N VAL A 30 -23.38 -20.84 3.23
CA VAL A 30 -23.39 -22.32 3.13
C VAL A 30 -22.13 -22.94 3.72
N ARG A 31 -21.38 -22.17 4.53
CA ARG A 31 -20.13 -22.62 5.16
C ARG A 31 -20.27 -23.85 6.03
N TRP A 32 -21.41 -24.04 6.67
CA TRP A 32 -21.68 -25.25 7.44
C TRP A 32 -21.54 -26.51 6.57
N LEU A 33 -21.95 -26.44 5.29
CA LEU A 33 -21.84 -27.52 4.32
C LEU A 33 -20.39 -27.70 3.85
N GLN A 34 -19.65 -26.60 3.69
CA GLN A 34 -18.23 -26.65 3.31
C GLN A 34 -17.35 -27.21 4.42
N GLN A 35 -17.55 -26.78 5.66
CA GLN A 35 -16.84 -27.31 6.84
C GLN A 35 -17.14 -28.80 7.02
N TRP A 36 -18.37 -29.23 6.72
CA TRP A 36 -18.77 -30.64 6.74
C TRP A 36 -18.09 -31.46 5.63
N LEU A 37 -17.80 -30.84 4.48
CA LEU A 37 -17.08 -31.45 3.34
C LEU A 37 -15.55 -31.26 3.40
N GLY A 38 -14.99 -30.76 4.51
CA GLY A 38 -13.55 -30.57 4.69
C GLY A 38 -12.97 -29.28 4.09
N GLY A 39 -13.77 -28.23 3.94
CA GLY A 39 -13.35 -26.94 3.43
C GLY A 39 -12.35 -26.21 4.35
N GLU A 40 -11.37 -25.56 3.73
CA GLU A 40 -10.31 -24.79 4.41
C GLU A 40 -10.89 -23.67 5.30
N PRO A 41 -10.35 -23.42 6.50
CA PRO A 41 -10.78 -22.32 7.38
C PRO A 41 -10.50 -20.94 6.76
N ASN A 42 -11.08 -19.89 7.35
CA ASN A 42 -10.75 -18.51 6.95
C ASN A 42 -9.26 -18.21 7.20
N PRO A 43 -8.60 -17.45 6.32
CA PRO A 43 -7.28 -16.94 6.62
C PRO A 43 -7.34 -16.03 7.85
N MET A 44 -6.34 -16.12 8.72
CA MET A 44 -6.19 -15.18 9.83
C MET A 44 -5.54 -13.88 9.33
N ALA A 45 -6.07 -12.73 9.75
CA ALA A 45 -5.40 -11.45 9.50
C ALA A 45 -4.05 -11.42 10.24
N PRO A 46 -2.92 -11.09 9.58
CA PRO A 46 -1.68 -10.80 10.29
C PRO A 46 -1.85 -9.59 11.21
N VAL A 47 -1.11 -9.57 12.31
CA VAL A 47 -1.11 -8.44 13.24
C VAL A 47 -0.46 -7.24 12.55
N ILE A 48 -1.16 -6.11 12.59
CA ILE A 48 -0.67 -4.82 12.10
C ILE A 48 -0.13 -4.05 13.32
N SER A 49 1.16 -3.76 13.30
CA SER A 49 1.86 -3.06 14.38
C SER A 49 1.83 -1.56 14.14
N THR A 50 1.64 -0.77 15.19
CA THR A 50 1.80 0.69 15.12
C THR A 50 3.27 1.12 15.20
N GLU A 51 4.16 0.21 15.60
CA GLU A 51 5.61 0.36 15.58
C GLU A 51 6.16 -0.21 14.28
N ASN A 52 6.95 0.58 13.55
CA ASN A 52 7.54 0.15 12.30
C ASN A 52 9.03 0.49 12.34
N PRO A 53 9.93 -0.43 11.97
CA PRO A 53 11.35 -0.12 11.88
C PRO A 53 11.54 1.03 10.90
N GLN A 54 12.10 2.11 11.41
CA GLN A 54 12.38 3.28 10.62
C GLN A 54 13.76 3.14 9.99
N GLN A 55 13.85 3.30 8.67
CA GLN A 55 15.12 3.38 7.97
C GLN A 55 15.69 4.79 8.06
N VAL A 56 17.01 4.88 7.96
CA VAL A 56 17.72 6.16 7.82
C VAL A 56 18.06 6.38 6.36
N LEU A 57 17.84 7.59 5.85
CA LEU A 57 18.28 7.97 4.51
C LEU A 57 19.56 8.81 4.59
N GLY A 58 20.64 8.34 3.97
CA GLY A 58 21.89 9.09 3.88
C GLY A 58 21.83 10.14 2.76
N LEU A 59 22.00 11.42 3.08
CA LEU A 59 21.96 12.52 2.13
C LEU A 59 23.32 12.74 1.49
N GLY A 60 23.43 12.44 0.20
CA GLY A 60 24.67 12.55 -0.55
C GLY A 60 25.73 11.53 -0.09
N ARG A 61 26.99 11.97 -0.05
CA ARG A 61 28.10 11.10 0.37
C ARG A 61 28.28 11.18 1.89
N LEU A 62 28.21 10.02 2.53
CA LEU A 62 28.57 9.85 3.94
C LEU A 62 30.04 9.39 4.05
N SER A 63 30.72 9.77 5.13
CA SER A 63 32.04 9.23 5.46
C SER A 63 31.99 7.74 5.82
N ASP A 64 33.09 7.03 5.55
CA ASP A 64 33.22 5.60 5.90
C ASP A 64 33.02 5.36 7.40
N ARG A 65 33.40 6.34 8.22
CA ARG A 65 33.18 6.33 9.67
C ARG A 65 31.70 6.38 10.03
N ALA A 66 30.91 7.21 9.35
CA ALA A 66 29.45 7.29 9.54
C ALA A 66 28.76 5.98 9.16
N ILE A 67 29.16 5.39 8.04
CA ILE A 67 28.63 4.11 7.55
C ILE A 67 28.96 2.97 8.51
N ALA A 68 30.21 2.89 8.99
CA ALA A 68 30.66 1.86 9.92
C ALA A 68 29.85 1.88 11.24
N ALA A 69 29.56 3.08 11.78
CA ALA A 69 28.80 3.21 13.01
C ALA A 69 27.33 2.80 12.88
N LEU A 70 26.68 3.12 11.76
CA LEU A 70 25.31 2.65 11.48
C LEU A 70 25.25 1.13 11.41
N ASN A 71 26.25 0.52 10.76
CA ASN A 71 26.37 -0.94 10.66
C ASN A 71 26.59 -1.59 12.03
N GLU A 72 27.46 -1.03 12.87
CA GLU A 72 27.70 -1.50 14.24
C GLU A 72 26.42 -1.42 15.11
N ALA A 73 25.62 -0.38 14.90
CA ALA A 73 24.35 -0.17 15.59
C ALA A 73 23.18 -1.01 15.04
N GLY A 74 23.38 -1.79 13.97
CA GLY A 74 22.32 -2.59 13.34
C GLY A 74 21.23 -1.75 12.65
N ILE A 75 21.53 -0.50 12.31
CA ILE A 75 20.55 0.42 11.72
C ILE A 75 20.60 0.31 10.20
N ALA A 76 19.47 -0.04 9.59
CA ALA A 76 19.33 -0.03 8.14
C ALA A 76 19.41 1.41 7.60
N MET A 77 20.43 1.69 6.80
CA MET A 77 20.60 2.97 6.10
C MET A 77 20.59 2.76 4.59
N GLN A 78 19.83 3.61 3.89
CA GLN A 78 19.82 3.66 2.43
C GLN A 78 20.50 4.94 1.95
N PRO A 79 21.65 4.86 1.24
CA PRO A 79 22.32 6.04 0.71
C PRO A 79 21.52 6.64 -0.45
N GLN A 80 21.38 7.95 -0.46
CA GLN A 80 20.75 8.71 -1.52
C GLN A 80 21.81 9.62 -2.16
N PRO A 81 22.40 9.25 -3.30
CA PRO A 81 23.49 10.01 -3.91
C PRO A 81 23.03 11.38 -4.43
N THR A 82 21.76 11.50 -4.82
CA THR A 82 21.13 12.71 -5.37
C THR A 82 19.71 12.86 -4.82
N VAL A 83 19.19 14.09 -4.85
CA VAL A 83 17.80 14.38 -4.46
C VAL A 83 16.83 13.55 -5.31
N PRO A 84 15.93 12.75 -4.70
CA PRO A 84 14.94 11.98 -5.44
C PRO A 84 13.90 12.87 -6.15
N GLU A 85 13.42 12.44 -7.32
CA GLU A 85 12.42 13.18 -8.12
C GLU A 85 11.02 13.26 -7.47
N GLY A 86 10.73 12.41 -6.48
CA GLY A 86 9.44 12.33 -5.80
C GLY A 86 9.46 12.90 -4.38
N THR A 87 8.31 13.41 -3.91
CA THR A 87 8.19 14.02 -2.57
C THR A 87 7.57 13.09 -1.51
N ALA A 88 7.42 11.79 -1.80
CA ALA A 88 6.69 10.88 -0.92
C ALA A 88 7.63 9.81 -0.34
N VAL A 89 7.84 9.85 0.97
CA VAL A 89 8.69 8.90 1.71
C VAL A 89 7.88 8.09 2.72
N SER A 90 8.29 6.84 2.91
CA SER A 90 7.64 5.89 3.82
C SER A 90 8.67 5.29 4.76
N ASN A 91 8.30 5.16 6.04
CA ASN A 91 9.11 4.49 7.06
C ASN A 91 10.52 5.08 7.23
N VAL A 92 10.70 6.37 6.94
CA VAL A 92 11.95 7.09 7.18
C VAL A 92 11.88 7.72 8.56
N GLY A 93 12.86 7.41 9.41
CA GLY A 93 12.93 7.95 10.78
C GLY A 93 13.80 9.17 10.91
N ALA A 94 14.85 9.24 10.09
CA ALA A 94 15.74 10.39 10.04
C ALA A 94 16.45 10.46 8.69
N PHE A 95 16.91 11.66 8.36
CA PHE A 95 17.88 11.88 7.29
C PHE A 95 19.25 12.08 7.91
N LEU A 96 20.25 11.30 7.49
CA LEU A 96 21.62 11.47 7.95
C LEU A 96 22.40 12.30 6.93
N TRP A 97 22.99 13.39 7.38
CA TRP A 97 23.82 14.25 6.53
C TRP A 97 25.22 14.36 7.11
N ASP A 98 26.22 14.11 6.28
CA ASP A 98 27.61 14.32 6.67
C ASP A 98 28.03 15.74 6.30
N GLY A 99 28.01 16.63 7.30
CA GLY A 99 28.39 18.02 7.14
C GLY A 99 29.88 18.22 6.86
N THR A 100 30.71 17.17 6.79
CA THR A 100 32.17 17.27 6.52
C THR A 100 32.49 17.46 5.04
N THR A 101 31.51 17.29 4.16
CA THR A 101 31.61 17.51 2.73
C THR A 101 31.10 18.91 2.37
N GLN A 102 31.78 19.63 1.47
CA GLN A 102 31.63 21.09 1.21
C GLN A 102 30.20 21.64 1.37
N LEU A 103 30.03 22.50 2.37
CA LEU A 103 28.76 22.76 3.06
C LEU A 103 27.70 23.54 2.27
N ASP A 104 28.03 24.50 1.40
CA ASP A 104 27.00 25.49 1.01
C ASP A 104 26.22 25.17 -0.28
N SER A 105 26.80 24.48 -1.25
CA SER A 105 26.10 24.17 -2.52
C SER A 105 25.34 22.84 -2.50
N ALA A 106 25.63 21.95 -1.54
CA ALA A 106 25.09 20.60 -1.52
C ALA A 106 23.77 20.48 -0.76
N LEU A 107 23.55 21.21 0.34
CA LEU A 107 22.38 20.99 1.20
C LEU A 107 21.09 21.66 0.70
N ALA A 108 21.16 22.84 0.07
CA ALA A 108 19.96 23.59 -0.31
C ALA A 108 18.96 22.77 -1.16
N PRO A 109 19.39 21.97 -2.16
CA PRO A 109 18.49 21.07 -2.90
C PRO A 109 17.82 20.02 -1.99
N TRP A 110 18.56 19.45 -1.04
CA TRP A 110 18.02 18.50 -0.06
C TRP A 110 17.04 19.16 0.88
N ALA A 111 17.36 20.36 1.38
CA ALA A 111 16.50 21.10 2.28
C ALA A 111 15.15 21.44 1.63
N ALA A 112 15.18 21.97 0.40
CA ALA A 112 13.97 22.24 -0.38
C ALA A 112 13.14 20.97 -0.60
N TRP A 113 13.80 19.84 -0.89
CA TRP A 113 13.14 18.55 -1.04
C TRP A 113 12.50 18.07 0.27
N ILE A 114 13.25 18.08 1.39
CA ILE A 114 12.79 17.66 2.72
C ILE A 114 11.58 18.48 3.17
N SER A 115 11.64 19.81 3.00
CA SER A 115 10.52 20.71 3.35
C SER A 115 9.24 20.41 2.55
N GLY A 116 9.37 19.87 1.34
CA GLY A 116 8.25 19.49 0.47
C GLY A 116 7.73 18.06 0.69
N LEU A 117 8.31 17.29 1.62
CA LEU A 117 7.99 15.87 1.77
C LEU A 117 6.60 15.62 2.36
N LYS A 118 5.96 14.59 1.82
CA LYS A 118 4.81 13.91 2.40
C LYS A 118 5.32 12.62 3.05
N ALA A 119 5.75 12.74 4.31
CA ALA A 119 6.23 11.61 5.08
C ALA A 119 5.07 10.77 5.63
N SER A 120 5.29 9.47 5.70
CA SER A 120 4.32 8.51 6.21
C SER A 120 5.00 7.29 6.81
N ILE A 121 4.27 6.58 7.65
CA ILE A 121 4.57 5.20 8.02
C ILE A 121 3.60 4.32 7.23
N ASP A 122 4.06 3.16 6.74
CA ASP A 122 3.20 2.16 6.12
C ASP A 122 3.63 0.71 6.40
N GLN A 123 2.65 -0.18 6.53
CA GLN A 123 2.87 -1.61 6.75
C GLN A 123 2.17 -2.42 5.66
N ALA A 124 2.87 -3.43 5.13
CA ALA A 124 2.29 -4.34 4.15
C ALA A 124 1.11 -5.13 4.75
N ILE A 125 -0.02 -5.10 4.04
CA ILE A 125 -1.09 -6.10 4.21
C ILE A 125 -0.82 -7.25 3.24
N PHE A 126 -0.54 -6.90 1.98
CA PHE A 126 -0.10 -7.82 0.93
C PHE A 126 1.16 -7.25 0.28
N ASP A 127 2.26 -7.98 0.41
CA ASP A 127 3.49 -7.72 -0.33
C ASP A 127 3.62 -8.78 -1.42
N PHE A 128 3.42 -8.38 -2.68
CA PHE A 128 3.47 -9.29 -3.83
C PHE A 128 4.90 -9.50 -4.34
N GLN A 129 5.88 -8.82 -3.74
CA GLN A 129 7.30 -8.96 -4.06
C GLN A 129 7.97 -10.00 -3.16
N ALA A 130 7.39 -10.30 -2.00
CA ALA A 130 7.90 -11.30 -1.07
C ALA A 130 7.53 -12.73 -1.52
N GLU A 131 8.54 -13.52 -1.91
CA GLU A 131 8.34 -14.89 -2.42
C GLU A 131 7.60 -15.79 -1.42
N GLU A 132 7.91 -15.65 -0.14
CA GLU A 132 7.37 -16.41 0.98
C GLU A 132 5.84 -16.29 1.12
N SER A 133 5.24 -15.23 0.56
CA SER A 133 3.81 -14.96 0.67
C SER A 133 2.99 -15.51 -0.51
N ARG A 134 3.62 -16.01 -1.58
CA ARG A 134 2.94 -16.32 -2.84
C ARG A 134 1.84 -17.37 -2.73
N ASP A 135 2.15 -18.55 -2.21
CA ASP A 135 1.19 -19.67 -2.15
C ASP A 135 -0.03 -19.29 -1.31
N ARG A 136 0.21 -18.59 -0.20
CA ARG A 136 -0.85 -18.05 0.66
C ARG A 136 -1.71 -17.02 -0.07
N LEU A 137 -1.09 -16.10 -0.82
CA LEU A 137 -1.81 -15.08 -1.58
C LEU A 137 -2.69 -15.70 -2.67
N GLN A 138 -2.22 -16.74 -3.36
CA GLN A 138 -3.00 -17.43 -4.38
C GLN A 138 -4.23 -18.14 -3.79
N ALA A 139 -4.12 -18.70 -2.58
CA ALA A 139 -5.22 -19.40 -1.91
C ALA A 139 -6.32 -18.47 -1.37
N ILE A 140 -6.04 -17.19 -1.18
CA ILE A 140 -7.00 -16.25 -0.58
C ILE A 140 -7.73 -15.37 -1.60
N TRP A 141 -7.16 -15.10 -2.78
CA TRP A 141 -7.79 -14.25 -3.79
C TRP A 141 -8.57 -15.08 -4.82
N GLY A 142 -9.81 -14.69 -5.09
CA GLY A 142 -10.68 -15.37 -6.07
C GLY A 142 -11.49 -14.38 -6.92
N ALA A 143 -11.88 -14.82 -8.12
CA ALA A 143 -12.67 -14.00 -9.04
C ALA A 143 -14.15 -13.89 -8.62
N VAL A 144 -14.72 -12.71 -8.79
CA VAL A 144 -16.13 -12.35 -8.56
C VAL A 144 -16.59 -11.50 -9.73
N ASP A 145 -16.88 -12.14 -10.86
CA ASP A 145 -17.23 -11.46 -12.11
C ASP A 145 -18.75 -11.36 -12.36
N ASP A 146 -19.14 -10.63 -13.40
CA ASP A 146 -20.55 -10.43 -13.80
C ASP A 146 -21.27 -11.69 -14.28
N VAL A 147 -20.57 -12.82 -14.40
CA VAL A 147 -21.15 -14.15 -14.71
C VAL A 147 -22.23 -14.55 -13.70
N VAL A 148 -22.14 -14.07 -12.45
CA VAL A 148 -23.18 -14.26 -11.43
C VAL A 148 -24.55 -13.70 -11.85
N MET A 149 -24.54 -12.69 -12.73
CA MET A 149 -25.74 -12.03 -13.26
C MET A 149 -25.99 -12.34 -14.75
N GLY A 150 -25.29 -13.31 -15.34
CA GLY A 150 -25.44 -13.68 -16.76
C GLY A 150 -24.39 -13.08 -17.72
N GLY A 151 -23.48 -12.26 -17.19
CA GLY A 151 -22.38 -11.65 -17.94
C GLY A 151 -21.34 -12.67 -18.42
N VAL A 152 -20.39 -12.19 -19.21
CA VAL A 152 -19.32 -13.01 -19.82
C VAL A 152 -17.95 -12.40 -19.59
N SER A 153 -17.82 -11.53 -18.58
CA SER A 153 -16.51 -11.05 -18.15
C SER A 153 -15.75 -12.17 -17.44
N GLU A 154 -14.43 -12.08 -17.50
CA GLU A 154 -13.54 -13.03 -16.84
C GLU A 154 -12.36 -12.27 -16.27
N SER A 155 -12.00 -12.56 -15.03
CA SER A 155 -10.79 -12.06 -14.41
C SER A 155 -10.09 -13.08 -13.53
N GLN A 156 -8.84 -12.77 -13.24
CA GLN A 156 -8.02 -13.49 -12.28
C GLN A 156 -7.02 -12.54 -11.62
N LEU A 157 -6.50 -12.95 -10.46
CA LEU A 157 -5.30 -12.37 -9.88
C LEU A 157 -4.16 -13.37 -10.06
N ALA A 158 -3.25 -13.10 -11.00
CA ALA A 158 -2.11 -13.97 -11.25
C ALA A 158 -0.85 -13.41 -10.57
N LEU A 159 -0.14 -14.23 -9.80
CA LEU A 159 1.12 -13.86 -9.18
C LEU A 159 2.26 -14.04 -10.18
N MET A 160 3.01 -12.97 -10.42
CA MET A 160 4.22 -12.91 -11.26
C MET A 160 5.42 -12.62 -10.37
N ALA A 161 6.65 -12.68 -10.91
CA ALA A 161 7.92 -12.62 -10.18
C ALA A 161 8.09 -11.44 -9.19
N ASP A 162 7.48 -10.29 -9.43
CA ASP A 162 7.56 -9.11 -8.55
C ASP A 162 6.21 -8.38 -8.38
N VAL A 163 5.11 -8.92 -8.91
CA VAL A 163 3.79 -8.26 -8.90
C VAL A 163 2.66 -9.28 -8.84
N ALA A 164 1.50 -8.85 -8.32
CA ALA A 164 0.23 -9.48 -8.65
C ALA A 164 -0.41 -8.74 -9.84
N ARG A 165 -0.93 -9.49 -10.79
CA ARG A 165 -1.59 -8.96 -11.98
C ARG A 165 -3.08 -9.28 -11.94
N PHE A 166 -3.89 -8.26 -11.68
CA PHE A 166 -5.34 -8.32 -11.86
C PHE A 166 -5.64 -8.07 -13.34
N GLN A 167 -6.01 -9.12 -14.06
CA GLN A 167 -6.19 -9.07 -15.51
C GLN A 167 -7.39 -9.90 -15.94
N GLY A 168 -7.85 -9.65 -17.16
CA GLY A 168 -8.96 -10.38 -17.72
C GLY A 168 -9.51 -9.72 -18.97
N ASN A 169 -10.73 -10.10 -19.33
CA ASN A 169 -11.50 -9.48 -20.39
C ASN A 169 -12.87 -9.06 -19.85
N VAL A 170 -13.14 -7.77 -19.80
CA VAL A 170 -14.43 -7.23 -19.34
C VAL A 170 -15.36 -7.01 -20.53
N SER A 171 -16.61 -7.48 -20.45
CA SER A 171 -17.59 -7.41 -21.53
C SER A 171 -18.86 -6.70 -21.07
N THR A 172 -19.46 -5.90 -21.95
CA THR A 172 -20.78 -5.29 -21.69
C THR A 172 -21.93 -6.14 -22.24
N ALA A 173 -21.66 -7.34 -22.77
CA ALA A 173 -22.69 -8.25 -23.24
C ALA A 173 -23.50 -8.82 -22.06
N ASN A 174 -24.75 -9.22 -22.32
CA ASN A 174 -25.67 -9.83 -21.34
C ASN A 174 -25.87 -8.98 -20.06
N SER A 175 -25.97 -7.66 -20.21
CA SER A 175 -26.08 -6.72 -19.08
C SER A 175 -24.89 -6.75 -18.11
N GLY A 176 -23.76 -7.33 -18.54
CA GLY A 176 -22.50 -7.32 -17.82
C GLY A 176 -21.81 -5.96 -17.85
N GLY A 177 -20.54 -5.97 -17.47
CA GLY A 177 -19.68 -4.81 -17.48
C GLY A 177 -18.86 -4.66 -16.21
N PHE A 178 -18.63 -5.74 -15.46
CA PHE A 178 -17.64 -5.69 -14.38
C PHE A 178 -16.85 -7.00 -14.28
N ALA A 179 -15.60 -6.83 -13.86
CA ALA A 179 -14.70 -7.91 -13.53
C ALA A 179 -14.02 -7.57 -12.20
N SER A 180 -13.85 -8.55 -11.32
CA SER A 180 -13.36 -8.29 -9.97
C SER A 180 -12.67 -9.49 -9.33
N VAL A 181 -11.69 -9.20 -8.48
CA VAL A 181 -11.06 -10.20 -7.60
C VAL A 181 -11.21 -9.77 -6.15
N ARG A 182 -11.49 -10.71 -5.26
CA ARG A 182 -11.76 -10.49 -3.84
C ARG A 182 -11.03 -11.52 -2.99
N THR A 183 -10.55 -11.11 -1.82
CA THR A 183 -10.03 -12.03 -0.83
C THR A 183 -11.16 -12.82 -0.15
N ARG A 184 -10.88 -14.04 0.30
CA ARG A 184 -11.67 -14.68 1.36
C ARG A 184 -11.77 -13.75 2.58
N ASN A 185 -12.81 -13.94 3.37
CA ASN A 185 -12.97 -13.19 4.61
C ASN A 185 -11.87 -13.58 5.60
N PHE A 186 -11.26 -12.60 6.25
CA PHE A 186 -10.27 -12.81 7.30
C PHE A 186 -10.95 -12.99 8.65
N GLU A 187 -10.50 -13.99 9.41
CA GLU A 187 -10.99 -14.27 10.75
C GLU A 187 -9.83 -14.69 11.68
N PRO A 188 -9.46 -13.86 12.68
CA PRO A 188 -10.05 -12.55 13.00
C PRO A 188 -9.86 -11.52 11.87
N PRO A 189 -10.74 -10.49 11.78
CA PRO A 189 -10.60 -9.42 10.81
C PRO A 189 -9.37 -8.54 11.12
N PHE A 190 -8.97 -7.71 10.16
CA PHE A 190 -7.95 -6.71 10.38
C PHE A 190 -8.45 -5.58 11.29
N ASP A 191 -7.59 -5.18 12.22
CA ASP A 191 -7.72 -3.94 12.98
C ASP A 191 -6.73 -2.90 12.44
N PHE A 192 -7.26 -1.84 11.86
CA PHE A 192 -6.49 -0.71 11.34
C PHE A 192 -6.64 0.55 12.19
N GLN A 193 -7.00 0.42 13.46
CA GLN A 193 -6.98 1.55 14.40
C GLN A 193 -5.59 2.21 14.41
N GLY A 194 -5.56 3.54 14.35
CA GLY A 194 -4.33 4.32 14.30
C GLY A 194 -3.73 4.51 12.89
N TRP A 195 -4.35 3.94 11.85
CA TRP A 195 -4.00 4.14 10.45
C TRP A 195 -5.02 5.05 9.74
N GLN A 196 -4.59 5.73 8.67
CA GLN A 196 -5.44 6.69 7.94
C GLN A 196 -6.08 6.10 6.68
N GLY A 197 -5.48 5.09 6.07
CA GLY A 197 -6.01 4.52 4.85
C GLY A 197 -5.21 3.36 4.27
N ILE A 198 -5.60 2.97 3.06
CA ILE A 198 -4.91 1.97 2.24
C ILE A 198 -4.05 2.67 1.20
N ARG A 199 -2.81 2.20 1.05
CA ARG A 199 -1.87 2.61 0.01
C ARG A 199 -1.63 1.47 -0.95
N LEU A 200 -1.74 1.75 -2.24
CA LEU A 200 -1.48 0.81 -3.32
C LEU A 200 -0.27 1.30 -4.12
N GLN A 201 0.63 0.38 -4.48
CA GLN A 201 1.67 0.64 -5.49
C GLN A 201 1.29 -0.12 -6.75
N VAL A 202 0.83 0.59 -7.78
CA VAL A 202 0.17 0.00 -8.96
C VAL A 202 0.67 0.55 -10.28
N LYS A 203 0.52 -0.23 -11.35
CA LYS A 203 0.67 0.21 -12.74
C LYS A 203 -0.56 -0.27 -13.51
N GLY A 204 -1.33 0.67 -14.04
CA GLY A 204 -2.59 0.37 -14.74
C GLY A 204 -2.50 0.58 -16.24
N ASP A 205 -3.63 0.35 -16.91
CA ASP A 205 -3.80 0.43 -18.35
C ASP A 205 -4.47 1.73 -18.81
N GLY A 206 -4.66 2.71 -17.92
CA GLY A 206 -5.39 3.94 -18.19
C GLY A 206 -6.88 3.87 -17.88
N GLN A 207 -7.37 2.75 -17.33
CA GLN A 207 -8.75 2.63 -16.83
C GLN A 207 -8.86 3.04 -15.36
N ARG A 208 -10.09 3.30 -14.93
CA ARG A 208 -10.46 3.59 -13.55
C ARG A 208 -10.87 2.32 -12.82
N TYR A 209 -10.24 2.07 -11.69
CA TYR A 209 -10.44 0.90 -10.86
C TYR A 209 -11.05 1.28 -9.51
N LYS A 210 -11.60 0.29 -8.81
CA LYS A 210 -12.17 0.44 -7.46
C LYS A 210 -11.48 -0.49 -6.47
N LEU A 211 -11.32 0.01 -5.25
CA LEU A 211 -10.94 -0.73 -4.06
C LEU A 211 -12.18 -0.81 -3.21
N ILE A 212 -12.53 -2.03 -2.83
CA ILE A 212 -13.73 -2.33 -2.05
C ILE A 212 -13.28 -3.04 -0.78
N LEU A 213 -13.64 -2.46 0.37
CA LEU A 213 -13.45 -3.07 1.68
C LEU A 213 -14.81 -3.47 2.26
N ARG A 214 -14.81 -4.54 3.04
CA ARG A 214 -15.98 -4.94 3.84
C ARG A 214 -15.58 -5.05 5.29
N ASN A 215 -16.44 -4.58 6.19
CA ASN A 215 -16.29 -4.72 7.64
C ASN A 215 -17.29 -5.71 8.26
N SER A 216 -17.90 -6.55 7.41
CA SER A 216 -18.82 -7.61 7.82
C SER A 216 -18.51 -8.88 7.04
N MET A 217 -18.73 -10.03 7.69
CA MET A 217 -18.55 -11.34 7.06
C MET A 217 -19.68 -11.66 6.06
N GLY A 218 -20.87 -11.09 6.26
CA GLY A 218 -22.05 -11.40 5.45
C GLY A 218 -21.96 -10.84 4.03
N TRP A 219 -22.42 -11.61 3.04
CA TRP A 219 -22.42 -11.22 1.63
C TRP A 219 -23.30 -10.00 1.33
N ASP A 220 -24.50 -9.94 1.92
CA ASP A 220 -25.45 -8.82 1.80
C ASP A 220 -25.17 -7.68 2.80
N SER A 221 -23.90 -7.36 3.03
CA SER A 221 -23.49 -6.19 3.81
C SER A 221 -23.16 -5.00 2.90
N PRO A 222 -23.25 -3.75 3.39
CA PRO A 222 -22.65 -2.61 2.72
C PRO A 222 -21.16 -2.85 2.45
N ALA A 223 -20.72 -2.41 1.28
CA ALA A 223 -19.32 -2.42 0.86
C ALA A 223 -18.83 -0.98 0.79
N TYR A 224 -17.61 -0.74 1.26
CA TYR A 224 -16.99 0.58 1.27
C TYR A 224 -16.07 0.69 0.08
N CYS A 225 -16.34 1.65 -0.81
CA CYS A 225 -15.75 1.72 -2.13
C CYS A 225 -15.00 3.04 -2.31
N ALA A 226 -13.85 2.98 -2.97
CA ALA A 226 -13.15 4.14 -3.49
C ALA A 226 -12.63 3.84 -4.89
N SER A 227 -12.75 4.81 -5.80
CA SER A 227 -12.33 4.69 -7.19
C SER A 227 -11.12 5.59 -7.46
N TRP A 228 -10.19 5.16 -8.31
CA TRP A 228 -9.05 5.97 -8.78
C TRP A 228 -8.77 5.73 -10.26
N ASP A 229 -8.25 6.75 -10.93
CA ASP A 229 -7.78 6.66 -12.31
C ASP A 229 -6.34 6.16 -12.35
N THR A 230 -6.04 5.34 -13.35
CA THR A 230 -4.65 4.94 -13.63
C THR A 230 -4.09 5.73 -14.81
N GLU A 231 -2.78 5.91 -14.81
CA GLU A 231 -2.04 6.33 -16.00
C GLU A 231 -1.48 5.08 -16.68
N ALA A 232 -1.70 4.96 -18.00
CA ALA A 232 -1.27 3.79 -18.74
C ALA A 232 0.25 3.59 -18.64
N ASP A 233 0.66 2.37 -18.29
CA ASP A 233 2.05 1.92 -18.22
C ASP A 233 2.94 2.71 -17.23
N ARG A 234 2.34 3.47 -16.31
CA ARG A 234 3.07 4.24 -15.28
C ARG A 234 2.83 3.69 -13.88
N TRP A 235 3.92 3.43 -13.16
CA TRP A 235 3.84 3.12 -11.74
C TRP A 235 3.40 4.35 -10.95
N MET A 236 2.39 4.16 -10.10
CA MET A 236 1.84 5.20 -9.25
C MET A 236 1.58 4.68 -7.83
N ARG A 237 1.70 5.61 -6.88
CA ARG A 237 1.27 5.41 -5.49
C ARG A 237 -0.13 5.99 -5.35
N VAL A 238 -1.08 5.16 -4.93
CA VAL A 238 -2.48 5.55 -4.71
C VAL A 238 -2.78 5.46 -3.23
N ASP A 239 -3.03 6.61 -2.61
CA ASP A 239 -3.40 6.72 -1.20
C ASP A 239 -4.91 6.91 -1.10
N ILE A 240 -5.59 5.95 -0.48
CA ILE A 240 -7.05 5.91 -0.28
C ILE A 240 -7.33 6.07 1.21
N PRO A 241 -7.67 7.28 1.68
CA PRO A 241 -8.09 7.50 3.06
C PRO A 241 -9.37 6.72 3.37
N PHE A 242 -9.46 6.10 4.56
CA PHE A 242 -10.69 5.40 4.97
C PHE A 242 -11.91 6.32 4.97
N ALA A 243 -11.72 7.59 5.32
CA ALA A 243 -12.77 8.61 5.31
C ALA A 243 -13.28 8.98 3.91
N ALA A 244 -12.52 8.67 2.84
CA ALA A 244 -12.93 8.91 1.46
C ALA A 244 -13.75 7.74 0.87
N MET A 245 -13.87 6.63 1.61
CA MET A 245 -14.59 5.45 1.15
C MET A 245 -16.10 5.62 1.32
N GLN A 246 -16.84 5.36 0.25
CA GLN A 246 -18.30 5.51 0.21
C GLN A 246 -18.95 4.16 0.52
N ALA A 247 -19.88 4.15 1.48
CA ALA A 247 -20.71 2.99 1.74
C ALA A 247 -21.67 2.77 0.56
N THR A 248 -21.69 1.56 0.02
CA THR A 248 -22.51 1.18 -1.12
C THR A 248 -23.18 -0.17 -0.89
N PHE A 249 -24.39 -0.33 -1.41
CA PHE A 249 -25.05 -1.63 -1.51
C PHE A 249 -25.48 -1.84 -2.96
N ARG A 250 -24.94 -2.87 -3.60
CA ARG A 250 -25.17 -3.17 -5.04
C ARG A 250 -24.96 -1.93 -5.92
N ALA A 251 -23.80 -1.28 -5.75
CA ALA A 251 -23.39 -0.06 -6.46
C ALA A 251 -24.23 1.20 -6.21
N ARG A 252 -25.20 1.17 -5.27
CA ARG A 252 -25.93 2.36 -4.81
C ARG A 252 -25.35 2.89 -3.52
N THR A 253 -25.05 4.18 -3.47
CA THR A 253 -24.54 4.87 -2.28
C THR A 253 -25.55 4.75 -1.15
N GLN A 254 -25.05 4.61 0.08
CA GLN A 254 -25.84 4.53 1.30
C GLN A 254 -25.48 5.70 2.21
N PRO A 255 -26.08 6.89 2.03
CA PRO A 255 -25.70 8.10 2.78
C PRO A 255 -25.94 7.99 4.30
N THR A 256 -26.86 7.11 4.70
CA THR A 256 -27.20 6.87 6.11
C THR A 256 -26.41 5.71 6.73
N ALA A 257 -25.60 4.98 5.94
CA ALA A 257 -24.78 3.92 6.48
C ALA A 257 -23.65 4.51 7.35
N PRO A 258 -23.25 3.81 8.43
CA PRO A 258 -22.12 4.26 9.23
C PRO A 258 -20.83 4.26 8.40
N PRO A 259 -19.84 5.11 8.73
CA PRO A 259 -18.50 5.05 8.15
C PRO A 259 -17.88 3.65 8.31
N LEU A 260 -16.84 3.37 7.51
CA LEU A 260 -16.11 2.10 7.60
C LEU A 260 -15.57 1.91 9.03
N ASP A 261 -15.97 0.82 9.69
CA ASP A 261 -15.35 0.41 10.95
C ASP A 261 -13.99 -0.23 10.65
N VAL A 262 -12.93 0.56 10.82
CA VAL A 262 -11.54 0.18 10.53
C VAL A 262 -11.00 -0.91 11.47
N ARG A 263 -11.67 -1.19 12.60
CA ARG A 263 -11.25 -2.22 13.55
C ARG A 263 -11.61 -3.64 13.13
N ARG A 264 -12.42 -3.77 12.07
CA ARG A 264 -13.03 -5.04 11.67
C ARG A 264 -13.05 -5.21 10.16
N VAL A 265 -11.98 -4.86 9.45
CA VAL A 265 -11.92 -5.04 7.99
C VAL A 265 -11.75 -6.53 7.66
N CYS A 266 -12.76 -7.10 7.02
CA CYS A 266 -12.86 -8.54 6.76
C CYS A 266 -12.36 -8.96 5.38
N SER A 267 -12.39 -8.10 4.35
CA SER A 267 -11.94 -8.49 3.00
C SER A 267 -11.56 -7.30 2.14
N PHE A 268 -10.75 -7.58 1.12
CA PHE A 268 -10.26 -6.64 0.11
C PHE A 268 -10.71 -7.08 -1.27
N GLN A 269 -11.09 -6.14 -2.11
CA GLN A 269 -11.55 -6.43 -3.46
C GLN A 269 -11.11 -5.33 -4.43
N LEU A 270 -10.64 -5.76 -5.61
CA LEU A 270 -10.30 -4.89 -6.74
C LEU A 270 -11.34 -5.10 -7.84
N MET A 271 -11.80 -4.03 -8.46
CA MET A 271 -12.84 -4.11 -9.49
C MET A 271 -12.58 -3.13 -10.62
N LEU A 272 -12.79 -3.60 -11.85
CA LEU A 272 -13.05 -2.77 -13.02
C LEU A 272 -14.55 -2.87 -13.33
N SER A 273 -15.22 -1.74 -13.50
CA SER A 273 -16.65 -1.71 -13.79
C SER A 273 -17.04 -0.57 -14.73
N LYS A 274 -18.04 -0.83 -15.58
CA LYS A 274 -18.71 0.13 -16.46
C LYS A 274 -19.39 1.26 -15.70
N PHE A 275 -19.81 1.01 -14.47
CA PHE A 275 -20.54 1.98 -13.66
C PHE A 275 -19.71 2.44 -12.47
N GLU A 276 -19.83 3.72 -12.13
CA GLU A 276 -19.40 4.30 -10.86
C GLU A 276 -20.48 4.04 -9.79
N TYR A 277 -20.96 5.09 -9.13
CA TYR A 277 -21.94 5.05 -8.07
C TYR A 277 -23.29 5.52 -8.62
N ASP A 278 -24.38 4.97 -8.09
CA ASP A 278 -25.74 5.45 -8.36
C ASP A 278 -26.15 5.44 -9.86
N GLY A 279 -25.54 4.56 -10.64
CA GLY A 279 -25.81 4.39 -12.08
C GLY A 279 -24.98 5.28 -13.00
N GLU A 280 -24.13 6.15 -12.45
CA GLU A 280 -23.18 6.95 -13.22
C GLU A 280 -22.20 6.06 -14.00
N LYS A 281 -21.78 6.51 -15.18
CA LYS A 281 -20.83 5.77 -16.01
C LYS A 281 -19.40 6.02 -15.56
N ASN A 282 -18.58 4.98 -15.59
CA ASN A 282 -17.13 5.11 -15.46
C ASN A 282 -16.59 5.80 -16.73
N PRO A 283 -15.96 6.99 -16.60
CA PRO A 283 -15.59 7.83 -17.74
C PRO A 283 -14.44 7.25 -18.57
N THR A 284 -13.60 6.39 -17.99
CA THR A 284 -12.43 5.80 -18.66
C THR A 284 -12.59 4.31 -18.94
N PHE A 285 -13.79 3.75 -18.70
CA PHE A 285 -14.07 2.34 -18.94
C PHE A 285 -13.95 1.98 -20.42
N ARG A 286 -13.20 0.91 -20.71
CA ARG A 286 -13.08 0.33 -22.04
C ARG A 286 -13.35 -1.17 -21.95
N PRO A 287 -14.35 -1.71 -22.68
CA PRO A 287 -14.53 -3.15 -22.76
C PRO A 287 -13.36 -3.81 -23.47
N GLY A 288 -13.10 -5.07 -23.15
CA GLY A 288 -12.01 -5.87 -23.71
C GLY A 288 -10.95 -6.24 -22.66
N PRO A 289 -9.73 -6.55 -23.10
CA PRO A 289 -8.62 -6.88 -22.21
C PRO A 289 -8.29 -5.72 -21.27
N PHE A 290 -8.02 -6.04 -20.00
CA PHE A 290 -7.56 -5.07 -19.02
C PHE A 290 -6.42 -5.65 -18.19
N CYS A 291 -5.61 -4.77 -17.60
CA CYS A 291 -4.51 -5.17 -16.73
C CYS A 291 -4.19 -4.10 -15.68
N LEU A 292 -4.17 -4.52 -14.42
CA LEU A 292 -3.67 -3.75 -13.29
C LEU A 292 -2.59 -4.58 -12.56
N GLU A 293 -1.35 -4.09 -12.58
CA GLU A 293 -0.26 -4.68 -11.80
C GLU A 293 -0.16 -4.02 -10.43
N LEU A 294 0.08 -4.82 -9.39
CA LEU A 294 0.22 -4.39 -8.00
C LEU A 294 1.52 -4.94 -7.43
N ARG A 295 2.36 -4.07 -6.86
CA ARG A 295 3.51 -4.48 -6.05
C ARG A 295 3.10 -4.74 -4.61
N SER A 296 2.23 -3.90 -4.06
CA SER A 296 1.78 -4.03 -2.68
C SER A 296 0.44 -3.35 -2.43
N LEU A 297 -0.23 -3.84 -1.39
CA LEU A 297 -1.33 -3.18 -0.69
C LEU A 297 -0.90 -3.02 0.76
N ARG A 298 -0.87 -1.79 1.25
CA ARG A 298 -0.34 -1.41 2.56
C ARG A 298 -1.37 -0.59 3.33
N VAL A 299 -1.33 -0.60 4.65
CA VAL A 299 -1.93 0.49 5.44
C VAL A 299 -0.94 1.62 5.57
N TYR A 300 -1.41 2.86 5.63
CA TYR A 300 -0.54 4.02 5.83
C TYR A 300 -1.14 5.05 6.79
N ARG A 301 -0.24 5.82 7.41
CA ARG A 301 -0.57 7.05 8.14
C ARG A 301 0.50 8.11 7.86
N PRO A 302 0.15 9.36 7.56
CA PRO A 302 1.08 10.47 7.52
C PRO A 302 1.75 10.69 8.88
N VAL A 303 2.99 11.17 8.83
CA VAL A 303 3.75 11.59 10.01
C VAL A 303 4.41 12.93 9.71
N PRO A 304 4.84 13.71 10.72
CA PRO A 304 5.69 14.86 10.51
C PRO A 304 6.95 14.52 9.71
N THR A 305 7.52 15.49 9.01
CA THR A 305 8.77 15.32 8.28
C THR A 305 9.87 14.86 9.24
N PRO A 306 10.60 13.76 8.92
CA PRO A 306 11.69 13.27 9.76
C PRO A 306 12.79 14.31 9.94
N PRO A 307 13.47 14.34 11.09
CA PRO A 307 14.55 15.29 11.33
C PRO A 307 15.81 14.94 10.54
N VAL A 308 16.65 15.95 10.34
CA VAL A 308 18.01 15.79 9.81
C VAL A 308 18.99 15.64 10.96
N ILE A 309 19.75 14.55 10.97
CA ILE A 309 20.89 14.33 11.86
C ILE A 309 22.15 14.71 11.09
N ALA A 310 22.78 15.82 11.47
CA ALA A 310 24.03 16.26 10.87
C ALA A 310 25.23 15.74 11.67
N ILE A 311 26.21 15.16 10.99
CA ILE A 311 27.48 14.76 11.58
C ILE A 311 28.49 15.89 11.37
N ALA A 312 29.14 16.32 12.44
CA ALA A 312 30.21 17.30 12.42
C ALA A 312 31.47 16.76 13.09
N ALA A 313 32.63 16.97 12.48
CA ALA A 313 33.93 16.54 13.01
C ALA A 313 34.52 17.52 14.04
N THR A 314 34.05 18.77 14.06
CA THR A 314 34.53 19.82 14.98
C THR A 314 33.37 20.65 15.52
N ALA A 315 33.55 21.27 16.69
CA ALA A 315 32.58 22.20 17.28
C ALA A 315 32.21 23.37 16.34
N ALA A 316 33.18 23.92 15.61
CA ALA A 316 32.93 24.99 14.64
C ALA A 316 32.02 24.51 13.49
N GLN A 317 32.26 23.30 13.00
CA GLN A 317 31.44 22.68 11.97
C GLN A 317 30.04 22.33 12.51
N ALA A 318 29.94 21.90 13.77
CA ALA A 318 28.66 21.62 14.41
C ALA A 318 27.79 22.89 14.49
N ALA A 319 28.39 24.02 14.86
CA ALA A 319 27.72 25.32 14.86
C ALA A 319 27.24 25.72 13.46
N ALA A 320 28.09 25.57 12.45
CA ALA A 320 27.76 25.88 11.05
C ALA A 320 26.62 24.99 10.50
N CYS A 321 26.67 23.68 10.74
CA CYS A 321 25.60 22.75 10.35
C CYS A 321 24.26 23.14 11.00
N GLY A 322 24.28 23.46 12.30
CA GLY A 322 23.08 23.87 13.03
C GLY A 322 22.50 25.17 12.50
N GLU A 323 23.32 26.16 12.18
CA GLU A 323 22.87 27.42 11.58
C GLU A 323 22.23 27.20 10.21
N MET A 324 22.85 26.37 9.37
CA MET A 324 22.34 26.06 8.03
C MET A 324 21.01 25.30 8.07
N LEU A 325 20.85 24.32 8.97
CA LEU A 325 19.60 23.59 9.11
C LEU A 325 18.48 24.47 9.68
N ARG A 326 18.83 25.36 10.61
CA ARG A 326 17.90 26.38 11.13
C ARG A 326 17.46 27.37 10.05
N SER A 327 18.36 27.82 9.17
CA SER A 327 18.01 28.77 8.12
C SER A 327 17.02 28.20 7.10
N HIS A 328 16.97 26.86 6.96
CA HIS A 328 15.99 26.14 6.14
C HIS A 328 14.78 25.63 6.92
N ALA A 329 14.64 25.99 8.21
CA ALA A 329 13.55 25.57 9.09
C ALA A 329 13.36 24.05 9.20
N LEU A 330 14.46 23.28 9.10
CA LEU A 330 14.41 21.82 9.24
C LEU A 330 14.48 21.42 10.70
N ALA A 331 13.66 20.46 11.13
CA ALA A 331 13.88 19.77 12.40
C ALA A 331 15.22 19.04 12.33
N HIS A 332 16.09 19.22 13.32
CA HIS A 332 17.44 18.68 13.24
C HIS A 332 18.06 18.38 14.60
N GLN A 333 19.09 17.54 14.57
CA GLN A 333 20.09 17.42 15.63
C GLN A 333 21.48 17.47 14.99
N VAL A 334 22.45 18.02 15.71
CA VAL A 334 23.85 18.03 15.26
C VAL A 334 24.67 17.18 16.21
N LEU A 335 25.32 16.17 15.66
CA LEU A 335 26.24 15.29 16.36
C LEU A 335 27.66 15.83 16.22
N ASP A 336 28.16 16.52 17.25
CA ASP A 336 29.55 16.96 17.34
C ASP A 336 30.46 15.81 17.80
N LEU A 337 31.31 15.34 16.88
CA LEU A 337 32.25 14.27 17.13
C LEU A 337 33.49 14.72 17.91
N SER A 338 33.81 16.02 17.95
CA SER A 338 34.97 16.52 18.71
C SER A 338 34.73 16.52 20.22
N ALA A 339 33.48 16.44 20.64
CA ALA A 339 33.08 16.34 22.04
C ALA A 339 33.15 14.89 22.59
N LEU A 340 33.68 13.95 21.82
CA LEU A 340 33.86 12.55 22.20
C LEU A 340 35.34 12.28 22.49
N SER A 341 35.61 11.53 23.56
CA SER A 341 36.96 11.03 23.80
C SER A 341 37.33 9.96 22.77
N GLU A 342 38.61 9.78 22.45
CA GLU A 342 39.08 8.76 21.47
C GLU A 342 38.66 7.33 21.82
N ALA A 343 38.30 7.07 23.08
CA ALA A 343 37.90 5.76 23.59
C ALA A 343 36.38 5.48 23.54
N GLU A 344 35.54 6.48 23.25
CA GLU A 344 34.08 6.31 23.22
C GLU A 344 33.60 5.98 21.80
N SER A 345 32.92 4.82 21.67
CA SER A 345 32.09 4.58 20.47
C SER A 345 30.96 5.61 20.45
N TRP A 346 30.73 6.21 19.28
CA TRP A 346 29.66 7.19 19.11
C TRP A 346 28.36 6.55 18.63
N ALA A 347 28.35 5.24 18.37
CA ALA A 347 27.15 4.48 18.05
C ALA A 347 26.03 4.67 19.08
N PRO A 348 26.28 4.70 20.41
CA PRO A 348 25.24 5.01 21.41
C PRO A 348 24.67 6.43 21.28
N ARG A 349 25.48 7.41 20.88
CA ARG A 349 24.98 8.79 20.65
C ARG A 349 24.21 8.91 19.34
N LEU A 350 24.65 8.21 18.28
CA LEU A 350 23.89 8.10 17.04
C LEU A 350 22.55 7.41 17.28
N LEU A 351 22.55 6.32 18.05
CA LEU A 351 21.33 5.63 18.47
C LEU A 351 20.42 6.54 19.28
N SER A 352 20.94 7.31 20.22
CA SER A 352 20.17 8.30 20.98
C SER A 352 19.58 9.40 20.07
N ALA A 353 20.35 9.86 19.08
CA ALA A 353 19.90 10.87 18.12
C ALA A 353 18.86 10.32 17.12
N LEU A 354 18.95 9.04 16.76
CA LEU A 354 18.03 8.34 15.88
C LEU A 354 16.80 7.77 16.62
N ALA A 355 16.90 7.52 17.92
CA ALA A 355 15.81 7.19 18.82
C ALA A 355 14.97 8.44 19.09
N ILE A 356 14.35 8.92 18.01
CA ILE A 356 13.29 9.91 18.06
C ILE A 356 12.12 9.21 18.74
N SER A 357 11.80 9.68 19.95
CA SER A 357 10.77 9.22 20.89
C SER A 357 9.48 8.74 20.25
#